data_AF-A0A2N9Y6J8-F1
#
_entry.id   AF-A0A2N9Y6J8-F1
#
_cell.length_a   1.000
_cell.length_b   1.000
_cell.length_c   1.000
_cell.angle_alpha   90.00
_cell.angle_beta   90.00
_cell.angle_gamma   90.00
#
_symmetry.space_group_name_H-M   'P 1'
#
loop_
_entity.id
_entity.type
_entity.pdbx_description
1 polymer ?
#
loop_
_entity_poly.entity_id
_entity_poly.type
_entity_poly.pdbx_seq_one_letter_code
_entity_poly.pdbx_strand_id
1 'polypeptide(L)'
;MFYFSINSPDNCHLGFLVLMDEDNSAYTDGATGYYAVKAQADETDQQACPAQWQILQQLSEQESLRWFRKADYVQLCDAENNIIGRLQQQYLILCGQHFVLNDLTGTL
;
A
#
# COMPACT_ATOMS: atom_id res chain seq x y z
N MET A 1 8.31 -8.36 -7.69
CA MET A 1 7.72 -8.26 -6.34
C MET A 1 8.44 -7.16 -5.60
N PHE A 2 7.70 -6.17 -5.10
CA PHE A 2 8.23 -5.02 -4.38
C PHE A 2 7.73 -5.01 -2.95
N TYR A 3 8.59 -4.58 -2.04
CA TYR A 3 8.34 -4.58 -0.59
C TYR A 3 8.61 -3.19 -0.04
N PHE A 4 7.65 -2.66 0.71
CA PHE A 4 7.76 -1.33 1.29
C PHE A 4 7.41 -1.35 2.77
N SER A 5 8.08 -0.53 3.57
CA SER A 5 7.52 -0.10 4.86
C SER A 5 6.48 0.99 4.62
N ILE A 6 5.36 0.95 5.33
CA ILE A 6 4.33 1.98 5.36
C ILE A 6 4.52 2.83 6.59
N ASN A 7 4.68 4.14 6.42
CA ASN A 7 4.82 5.09 7.51
C ASN A 7 3.79 6.22 7.39
N SER A 8 3.51 6.90 8.49
CA SER A 8 2.77 8.17 8.45
C SER A 8 3.62 9.29 7.83
N PRO A 9 3.03 10.43 7.43
CA PRO A 9 3.78 11.61 7.02
C PRO A 9 4.73 12.14 8.11
N ASP A 10 4.40 11.88 9.37
CA ASP A 10 5.21 12.24 10.55
C ASP A 10 6.24 11.15 10.90
N ASN A 11 6.45 10.17 10.01
CA ASN A 11 7.44 9.10 10.10
C ASN A 11 7.20 8.07 11.23
N CYS A 12 5.96 7.90 11.67
CA CYS A 12 5.55 6.76 12.51
C CYS A 12 5.47 5.48 11.66
N HIS A 13 5.98 4.36 12.15
CA HIS A 13 5.93 3.11 11.40
C HIS A 13 4.59 2.41 11.63
N LEU A 14 3.88 2.11 10.53
CA LEU A 14 2.51 1.59 10.60
C LEU A 14 2.35 0.17 10.02
N GLY A 15 3.32 -0.29 9.23
CA GLY A 15 3.31 -1.65 8.72
C GLY A 15 4.06 -1.82 7.41
N PHE A 16 3.59 -2.75 6.59
CA PHE A 16 4.25 -3.14 5.34
C PHE A 16 3.27 -3.30 4.19
N LEU A 17 3.75 -2.97 2.99
CA LEU A 17 3.06 -3.20 1.72
C LEU A 17 3.90 -4.14 0.87
N VAL A 18 3.24 -5.12 0.26
CA VAL A 18 3.84 -6.02 -0.72
C VAL A 18 3.07 -5.87 -2.02
N LEU A 19 3.76 -5.62 -3.13
CA LEU A 19 3.21 -5.56 -4.47
C LEU A 19 3.77 -6.71 -5.31
N MET A 20 2.89 -7.47 -5.95
CA MET A 20 3.22 -8.59 -6.81
C MET A 20 2.50 -8.46 -8.15
N ASP A 21 3.19 -8.77 -9.24
CA ASP A 21 2.63 -8.69 -10.59
C ASP A 21 1.84 -9.97 -10.86
N GLU A 22 0.70 -9.85 -11.55
CA GLU A 22 -0.12 -11.00 -11.93
C GLU A 22 0.52 -11.80 -13.07
N ASP A 23 1.29 -11.13 -13.93
CA ASP A 23 2.06 -11.72 -15.02
C ASP A 23 3.50 -11.20 -14.96
N ASN A 24 4.44 -11.85 -15.66
CA ASN A 24 5.88 -11.47 -15.66
C ASN A 24 6.17 -10.17 -16.44
N SER A 25 5.15 -9.31 -16.54
CA SER A 25 5.11 -8.04 -17.26
C SER A 25 5.67 -6.95 -16.36
N ALA A 26 6.87 -6.48 -16.67
CA ALA A 26 7.58 -5.46 -15.90
C ALA A 26 6.83 -4.10 -15.91
N TYR A 27 5.88 -3.89 -14.99
CA TYR A 27 5.22 -2.59 -14.68
C TYR A 27 4.87 -1.72 -15.91
N THR A 28 4.49 -2.33 -17.03
CA THR A 28 4.12 -1.62 -18.24
C THR A 28 2.73 -1.01 -18.09
N ASP A 29 2.39 -0.02 -18.93
CA ASP A 29 1.04 0.55 -18.92
C ASP A 29 -0.01 -0.55 -19.14
N GLY A 30 -1.07 -0.53 -18.33
CA GLY A 30 -2.07 -1.60 -18.29
C GLY A 30 -1.68 -2.85 -17.49
N ALA A 31 -0.49 -2.91 -16.87
CA ALA A 31 -0.12 -4.01 -15.98
C ALA A 31 -1.03 -4.09 -14.75
N THR A 32 -1.26 -5.31 -14.27
CA THR A 32 -2.07 -5.61 -13.10
C THR A 32 -1.35 -6.55 -12.16
N GLY A 33 -1.82 -6.58 -10.92
CA GLY A 33 -1.27 -7.48 -9.94
C GLY A 33 -2.06 -7.51 -8.65
N TYR A 34 -1.44 -8.13 -7.66
CA TYR A 34 -1.96 -8.28 -6.33
C TYR A 34 -1.09 -7.52 -5.34
N TYR A 35 -1.70 -7.09 -4.24
CA TYR A 35 -0.95 -6.55 -3.13
C TYR A 35 -1.44 -7.12 -1.80
N ALA A 36 -0.62 -7.00 -0.78
CA ALA A 36 -0.98 -7.35 0.58
C ALA A 36 -0.48 -6.28 1.53
N VAL A 37 -1.27 -6.00 2.57
CA VAL A 37 -0.93 -5.08 3.65
C VAL A 37 -0.74 -5.89 4.92
N LYS A 38 0.31 -5.58 5.68
CA LYS A 38 0.49 -6.07 7.04
C LYS A 38 0.51 -4.88 7.99
N ALA A 39 -0.52 -4.76 8.83
CA ALA A 39 -0.55 -3.77 9.90
C ALA A 39 0.39 -4.22 11.03
N GLN A 40 1.45 -3.46 11.28
CA GLN A 40 2.41 -3.76 12.34
C GLN A 40 3.07 -2.46 12.82
N ALA A 41 2.69 -2.02 14.02
CA ALA A 41 3.14 -0.78 14.63
C ALA A 41 3.29 -0.97 16.14
N ASP A 42 4.14 -0.18 16.78
CA ASP A 42 4.21 -0.14 18.23
C ASP A 42 3.03 0.66 18.81
N GLU A 43 2.67 0.43 20.08
CA GLU A 43 1.50 1.06 20.71
C GLU A 43 1.51 2.59 20.61
N THR A 44 2.68 3.21 20.76
CA THR A 44 2.86 4.66 20.63
C THR A 44 2.51 5.17 19.23
N ASP A 45 2.94 4.47 18.18
CA ASP A 45 2.67 4.84 16.79
C ASP A 45 1.20 4.60 16.42
N GLN A 46 0.59 3.54 16.95
CA GLN A 46 -0.85 3.27 16.80
C GLN A 46 -1.70 4.40 17.39
N GLN A 47 -1.33 4.89 18.58
CA GLN A 47 -2.03 5.99 19.25
C GLN A 47 -1.79 7.34 18.58
N ALA A 48 -0.62 7.55 17.97
CA ALA A 48 -0.29 8.76 17.23
C ALA A 48 -1.04 8.86 15.89
N CYS A 49 -1.32 7.72 15.25
CA CYS A 49 -1.94 7.66 13.91
C CYS A 49 -3.16 6.72 13.87
N PRO A 50 -4.21 6.94 14.69
CA PRO A 50 -5.29 5.97 14.88
C PRO A 50 -6.13 5.73 13.62
N ALA A 51 -6.37 6.78 12.82
CA ALA A 51 -7.14 6.65 11.58
C ALA A 51 -6.39 5.84 10.52
N GLN A 52 -5.11 6.13 10.32
CA GLN A 52 -4.23 5.38 9.43
C GLN A 52 -4.09 3.92 9.89
N TRP A 53 -3.90 3.71 11.19
CA TRP A 53 -3.77 2.38 11.78
C TRP A 53 -5.02 1.54 11.54
N GLN A 54 -6.21 2.09 11.79
CA GLN A 54 -7.47 1.40 11.57
C GLN A 54 -7.65 0.96 10.11
N ILE A 55 -7.26 1.80 9.14
CA ILE A 55 -7.32 1.45 7.71
C ILE A 55 -6.39 0.27 7.40
N LEU A 56 -5.14 0.30 7.88
CA LEU A 56 -4.21 -0.80 7.63
C LEU A 56 -4.67 -2.10 8.29
N GLN A 57 -5.25 -2.03 9.50
CA GLN A 57 -5.82 -3.21 10.15
C GLN A 57 -6.93 -3.83 9.31
N GLN A 58 -7.91 -3.03 8.87
CA GLN A 58 -9.01 -3.52 8.03
C GLN A 58 -8.50 -4.13 6.72
N LEU A 59 -7.50 -3.51 6.08
CA LEU A 59 -6.93 -4.04 4.85
C LEU A 59 -6.10 -5.31 5.06
N SER A 60 -5.46 -5.45 6.22
CA SER A 60 -4.66 -6.64 6.53
C SER A 60 -5.51 -7.91 6.71
N GLU A 61 -6.81 -7.76 6.93
CA GLU A 61 -7.77 -8.86 7.02
C GLU A 61 -8.36 -9.24 5.64
N GLN A 62 -8.11 -8.43 4.61
CA GLN A 62 -8.62 -8.70 3.26
C GLN A 62 -7.65 -9.55 2.44
N GLU A 63 -8.22 -10.45 1.67
CA GLU A 63 -7.49 -11.24 0.67
C GLU A 63 -7.81 -10.74 -0.74
N SER A 64 -7.00 -11.14 -1.72
CA SER A 64 -7.25 -10.87 -3.14
C SER A 64 -7.30 -9.38 -3.52
N LEU A 65 -6.63 -8.52 -2.75
CA LEU A 65 -6.48 -7.09 -3.07
C LEU A 65 -5.71 -6.91 -4.40
N ARG A 66 -6.20 -6.01 -5.27
CA ARG A 66 -5.65 -5.83 -6.63
C ARG A 66 -5.17 -4.44 -6.93
N TRP A 67 -4.10 -4.34 -7.68
CA TRP A 67 -3.61 -3.08 -8.20
C TRP A 67 -3.60 -3.03 -9.73
N PHE A 68 -3.70 -1.82 -10.26
CA PHE A 68 -3.73 -1.56 -11.70
C PHE A 68 -2.79 -0.40 -12.02
N ARG A 69 -1.81 -0.62 -12.91
CA ARG A 69 -0.95 0.45 -13.41
C ARG A 69 -1.77 1.39 -14.30
N LYS A 70 -1.70 2.68 -13.99
CA LYS A 70 -2.17 3.78 -14.82
C LYS A 70 -0.94 4.56 -15.32
N ALA A 71 -1.16 5.54 -16.19
CA ALA A 71 -0.08 6.31 -16.81
C ALA A 71 0.91 6.91 -15.79
N ASP A 72 0.40 7.49 -14.70
CA ASP A 72 1.18 8.26 -13.72
C ASP A 72 1.12 7.71 -12.28
N TYR A 73 0.24 6.74 -11.99
CA TYR A 73 0.10 6.14 -10.66
C TYR A 73 -0.32 4.66 -10.73
N VAL A 74 -0.32 4.00 -9.58
CA VAL A 74 -0.88 2.66 -9.38
C VAL A 74 -2.19 2.81 -8.62
N GLN A 75 -3.30 2.37 -9.23
CA GLN A 75 -4.61 2.34 -8.57
C GLN A 75 -4.69 1.11 -7.67
N LEU A 76 -5.21 1.27 -6.46
CA LEU A 76 -5.43 0.17 -5.51
C LEU A 76 -6.93 -0.07 -5.35
N CYS A 77 -7.32 -1.33 -5.47
CA CYS A 77 -8.69 -1.79 -5.28
C CYS A 77 -8.78 -2.84 -4.18
N ASP A 78 -9.96 -2.94 -3.57
CA ASP A 78 -10.31 -4.05 -2.69
C ASP A 78 -10.65 -5.34 -3.47
N ALA A 79 -11.06 -6.38 -2.74
CA ALA A 79 -11.47 -7.67 -3.33
C ALA A 79 -12.70 -7.58 -4.25
N GLU A 80 -13.54 -6.55 -4.07
CA GLU A 80 -14.75 -6.29 -4.87
C GLU A 80 -14.46 -5.37 -6.06
N ASN A 81 -13.19 -5.04 -6.31
CA ASN A 81 -12.71 -4.06 -7.29
C ASN A 81 -13.14 -2.60 -7.03
N ASN A 82 -13.59 -2.25 -5.82
CA ASN A 82 -13.83 -0.86 -5.47
C ASN A 82 -12.49 -0.13 -5.32
N ILE A 83 -12.40 1.10 -5.80
CA ILE A 83 -11.18 1.92 -5.67
C ILE A 83 -11.05 2.38 -4.23
N ILE A 84 -9.99 1.95 -3.56
CA ILE A 84 -9.72 2.33 -2.16
C ILE A 84 -8.52 3.27 -2.04
N GLY A 85 -7.72 3.41 -3.09
CA GLY A 85 -6.52 4.22 -2.99
C GLY A 85 -5.70 4.31 -4.26
N ARG A 86 -4.57 5.00 -4.13
CA ARG A 86 -3.56 5.13 -5.17
C ARG A 86 -2.16 5.25 -4.58
N LEU A 87 -1.18 4.75 -5.31
CA LEU A 87 0.23 4.87 -5.05
C LEU A 87 0.89 5.68 -6.18
N GLN A 88 1.56 6.77 -5.83
CA GLN A 88 2.33 7.59 -6.76
C GLN A 88 3.70 7.88 -6.15
N GLN A 89 4.76 7.37 -6.81
CA GLN A 89 6.12 7.39 -6.26
C GLN A 89 6.16 6.74 -4.86
N GLN A 90 6.55 7.49 -3.83
CA GLN A 90 6.55 7.04 -2.43
C GLN A 90 5.24 7.37 -1.68
N TYR A 91 4.29 8.07 -2.31
CA TYR A 91 3.09 8.52 -1.64
C TYR A 91 1.95 7.54 -1.86
N LEU A 92 1.46 6.97 -0.76
CA LEU A 92 0.31 6.08 -0.74
C LEU A 92 -0.88 6.83 -0.12
N ILE A 93 -2.02 6.81 -0.80
CA ILE A 93 -3.27 7.34 -0.29
C ILE A 93 -4.27 6.18 -0.22
N LEU A 94 -4.80 5.89 0.97
CA LEU A 94 -5.81 4.86 1.21
C LEU A 94 -6.99 5.49 1.94
N CYS A 95 -8.21 5.35 1.42
CA CYS A 95 -9.44 5.87 2.03
C CYS A 95 -9.35 7.34 2.47
N GLY A 96 -8.60 8.16 1.72
CA GLY A 96 -8.36 9.59 2.01
C GLY A 96 -7.25 9.87 3.03
N GLN A 97 -6.63 8.85 3.63
CA GLN A 97 -5.48 9.00 4.52
C GLN A 97 -4.16 8.89 3.76
N HIS A 98 -3.17 9.67 4.19
CA HIS A 98 -1.86 9.75 3.57
C HIS A 98 -0.84 8.90 4.30
N PHE A 99 0.00 8.24 3.52
CA PHE A 99 1.09 7.38 3.96
C PHE A 99 2.33 7.62 3.08
N VAL A 100 3.50 7.30 3.62
CA VAL A 100 4.78 7.34 2.93
C VAL A 100 5.38 5.94 2.90
N LEU A 101 5.79 5.51 1.72
CA LEU A 101 6.44 4.23 1.48
C LEU A 101 7.96 4.39 1.42
N ASN A 102 8.69 3.51 2.12
CA ASN A 102 10.12 3.34 1.91
C ASN A 102 10.38 1.97 1.32
N ASP A 103 11.13 1.91 0.23
CA ASP A 103 11.49 0.66 -0.44
C ASP A 103 12.46 -0.16 0.42
N LEU A 104 12.11 -1.42 0.67
CA LEU A 104 12.92 -2.39 1.40
C LEU A 104 13.68 -3.35 0.49
N THR A 105 13.43 -3.31 -0.82
CA THR A 105 14.12 -4.12 -1.83
C THR A 105 15.47 -3.53 -2.23
N GLY A 106 15.75 -2.29 -1.83
CA GLY A 106 17.01 -1.60 -2.11
C GLY A 106 17.15 -1.14 -3.57
N THR A 107 16.03 -0.97 -4.28
CA THR A 107 16.00 -0.65 -5.72
C THR A 107 15.82 0.85 -6.01
N LEU A 108 16.12 1.71 -5.03
CA LEU A 108 16.05 3.18 -5.15
C LEU A 108 16.91 3.73 -6.30
#